data_AF-A0A1G2VZ43-F1
#
_entry.id   AF-A0A1G2VZ43-F1
#
_cell.length_a   1.000
_cell.length_b   1.000
_cell.length_c   1.000
_cell.angle_alpha   90.00
_cell.angle_beta   90.00
_cell.angle_gamma   90.00
#
_symmetry.space_group_name_H-M   'P 1'
#
loop_
_entity.id
_entity.type
_entity.pdbx_description
1 polymer ?
#
loop_
_entity_poly.entity_id
_entity_poly.type
_entity_poly.pdbx_seq_one_letter_code
_entity_poly.pdbx_strand_id
1 'polypeptide(L)' 'MADNKIQGEGDYISGKKYQDMQHEFAEKGPVEQKAREAEQALDGPEGEALEEARKDTAEGKIR' A
#
# COMPACT_ATOMS: atom_id res chain seq x y z
N MET A 1 10.93 14.64 36.18
CA MET A 1 10.08 13.46 35.95
C MET A 1 10.37 13.01 34.53
N ALA A 2 11.17 11.95 34.37
CA ALA A 2 11.46 11.43 33.04
C ALA A 2 10.20 10.73 32.53
N ASP A 3 9.63 11.24 31.44
CA ASP A 3 8.58 10.59 30.68
C ASP A 3 9.13 9.28 30.11
N ASN A 4 9.13 8.21 30.93
CA ASN A 4 9.34 6.84 30.49
C ASN A 4 8.10 6.39 29.72
N LYS A 5 7.89 6.98 28.53
CA LYS A 5 7.08 6.36 27.49
C LYS A 5 7.84 5.10 27.12
N ILE A 6 7.29 3.95 27.50
CA ILE A 6 7.74 2.63 27.07
C ILE A 6 7.60 2.60 25.55
N GLN A 7 8.59 3.11 24.84
CA GLN A 7 8.69 3.07 23.38
C GLN A 7 10.01 2.39 23.07
N GLY A 8 9.91 1.12 22.71
CA GLY A 8 11.03 0.21 22.49
C GLY A 8 10.54 -1.20 22.17
N GLU A 9 11.46 -2.14 21.97
CA GLU A 9 11.13 -3.56 21.78
C GLU A 9 10.33 -4.08 22.97
N GLY A 10 9.10 -4.55 22.73
CA GLY A 10 8.18 -5.01 23.78
C GLY A 10 7.13 -3.99 24.26
N ASP A 11 6.99 -2.83 23.59
CA ASP A 11 5.86 -1.92 23.86
C ASP A 11 4.53 -2.58 23.44
N TYR A 12 3.87 -3.17 24.44
CA TYR A 12 2.58 -3.83 24.31
C TYR A 12 1.47 -2.89 23.82
N ILE A 13 1.52 -1.60 24.17
CA ILE A 13 0.49 -0.64 23.77
C ILE A 13 0.60 -0.37 22.28
N SER A 14 1.81 -0.09 21.78
CA SER A 14 2.03 0.10 20.35
C SER A 14 1.77 -1.18 19.55
N GLY A 15 2.18 -2.35 20.07
CA GLY A 15 1.92 -3.65 19.46
C GLY A 15 0.42 -3.94 19.32
N LYS A 16 -0.34 -3.74 20.40
CA LYS A 16 -1.80 -3.91 20.38
C LYS A 16 -2.47 -2.93 19.42
N LYS A 17 -2.07 -1.65 19.44
CA LYS A 17 -2.62 -0.64 18.53
C LYS A 17 -2.33 -0.98 17.06
N TYR A 18 -1.13 -1.47 16.75
CA TYR A 18 -0.79 -1.91 15.40
C TYR A 18 -1.66 -3.08 14.97
N GLN A 19 -1.81 -4.10 15.83
CA GLN A 19 -2.69 -5.23 15.57
C GLN A 19 -4.14 -4.78 15.31
N ASP A 20 -4.70 -3.92 16.16
CA ASP A 20 -6.06 -3.40 15.99
C ASP A 20 -6.24 -2.67 14.66
N MET A 21 -5.26 -1.84 14.26
CA MET A 21 -5.29 -1.15 12.96
C MET A 21 -5.18 -2.12 11.78
N GLN A 22 -4.41 -3.20 11.89
CA GLN A 22 -4.34 -4.23 10.84
C GLN A 22 -5.70 -4.93 10.66
N HIS A 23 -6.37 -5.27 11.76
CA HIS A 23 -7.71 -5.86 11.70
C HIS A 23 -8.74 -4.89 11.11
N GLU A 24 -8.73 -3.62 11.53
CA GLU A 24 -9.64 -2.61 10.98
C GLU A 24 -9.41 -2.38 9.48
N PHE A 25 -8.15 -2.32 9.04
CA PHE A 25 -7.82 -2.22 7.63
C PHE A 25 -8.26 -3.45 6.84
N ALA A 26 -8.12 -4.66 7.38
CA ALA A 26 -8.57 -5.87 6.71
C ALA A 26 -10.10 -5.92 6.55
N GLU A 27 -10.86 -5.45 7.55
CA GLU A 27 -12.31 -5.48 7.53
C GLU A 27 -12.95 -4.32 6.74
N LYS A 28 -12.38 -3.11 6.86
CA LYS A 28 -13.01 -1.86 6.40
C LYS A 28 -12.09 -1.01 5.54
N GLY A 29 -10.87 -1.48 5.29
CA GLY A 29 -9.92 -0.77 4.46
C GLY A 29 -10.48 -0.56 3.05
N PRO A 30 -10.05 0.50 2.35
CA PRO A 30 -10.60 0.87 1.05
C PRO A 30 -10.06 -0.03 -0.08
N VAL A 31 -9.74 -1.30 0.19
CA VAL A 31 -9.06 -2.21 -0.74
C VAL A 31 -9.85 -2.38 -2.02
N GLU A 32 -11.17 -2.65 -1.92
CA GLU A 32 -12.02 -2.83 -3.10
C GLU A 32 -12.16 -1.54 -3.92
N GLN A 33 -12.38 -0.40 -3.25
CA GLN A 33 -12.47 0.89 -3.93
C GLN A 33 -11.17 1.22 -4.67
N LYS A 34 -10.02 1.04 -4.00
CA LYS A 34 -8.71 1.32 -4.59
C LYS A 34 -8.33 0.36 -5.71
N ALA A 35 -8.72 -0.90 -5.61
CA ALA A 35 -8.56 -1.86 -6.70
C ALA A 35 -9.34 -1.42 -7.95
N ARG A 36 -10.58 -0.97 -7.78
CA ARG A 36 -11.42 -0.46 -8.89
C ARG A 36 -10.88 0.83 -9.49
N GLU A 37 -10.42 1.78 -8.67
CA GLU A 37 -9.78 3.01 -9.14
C GLU A 37 -8.51 2.69 -9.96
N ALA A 38 -7.72 1.70 -9.53
CA ALA A 38 -6.53 1.26 -10.25
C ALA A 38 -6.88 0.57 -11.59
N GLU A 39 -7.88 -0.31 -11.61
CA GLU A 39 -8.38 -0.95 -12.85
C GLU A 39 -8.82 0.11 -13.87
N GLN A 40 -9.63 1.08 -13.44
CA GLN A 40 -10.07 2.18 -14.31
C GLN A 40 -8.92 3.06 -14.81
N ALA A 41 -7.87 3.25 -14.01
CA ALA A 41 -6.68 3.99 -14.45
C ALA A 41 -5.91 3.23 -15.54
N LEU A 42 -5.86 1.88 -15.46
CA LEU A 42 -5.27 1.03 -16.49
C LEU A 42 -6.11 0.98 -17.78
N ASP A 43 -7.43 1.08 -17.68
CA ASP A 43 -8.33 1.16 -18.84
C ASP A 43 -8.45 2.58 -19.43
N GLY A 44 -7.75 3.54 -18.82
CA GLY A 44 -7.73 4.94 -19.25
C GLY A 44 -6.90 5.17 -20.52
N PRO A 45 -6.94 6.40 -21.07
CA PRO A 45 -6.24 6.76 -22.31
C PRO A 45 -4.71 6.59 -22.25
N GLU A 46 -4.12 6.52 -21.05
CA GLU A 46 -2.68 6.31 -20.84
C GLU A 46 -2.32 4.83 -20.64
N GLY A 47 -3.30 3.93 -20.55
CA GLY A 47 -3.12 2.51 -20.23
C GLY A 47 -2.28 1.74 -21.25
N GLU A 48 -2.52 1.97 -22.54
CA GLU A 48 -1.76 1.32 -23.61
C GLU A 48 -0.29 1.72 -23.58
N ALA A 49 0.00 3.02 -23.39
CA ALA A 49 1.35 3.54 -23.30
C ALA A 49 2.09 3.01 -22.05
N LEU A 50 1.37 2.84 -20.93
CA LEU A 50 1.91 2.24 -19.72
C LEU A 50 2.26 0.76 -19.92
N GLU A 51 1.41 -0.01 -20.62
CA GLU A 51 1.68 -1.42 -20.92
C GLU A 51 2.85 -1.58 -21.91
N GLU A 52 2.98 -0.70 -22.89
CA GLU A 52 4.15 -0.65 -23.78
C GLU A 52 5.43 -0.38 -22.98
N ALA A 53 5.43 0.64 -22.12
CA ALA A 53 6.57 0.96 -21.25
C ALA A 53 6.93 -0.20 -20.30
N ARG A 54 5.93 -0.95 -19.80
CA ARG A 54 6.13 -2.13 -18.97
C ARG A 54 6.87 -3.24 -19.74
N LYS A 55 6.47 -3.51 -20.99
CA LYS A 55 7.12 -4.52 -21.85
C LYS A 55 8.54 -4.12 -22.21
N ASP A 56 8.73 -2.86 -22.61
CA ASP A 56 10.06 -2.36 -22.96
C ASP A 56 11.03 -2.47 -21.77
N THR A 57 10.57 -2.11 -20.57
CA THR A 57 11.37 -2.26 -19.35
C THR A 57 11.66 -3.74 -19.04
N ALA A 58 10.67 -4.63 -19.16
CA ALA A 58 10.84 -6.06 -18.92
C ALA A 58 11.83 -6.73 -19.89
N GLU A 59 11.90 -6.23 -21.13
CA GLU A 59 12.85 -6.67 -22.16
C GLU A 59 14.22 -5.97 -22.05
N GLY A 60 14.42 -5.09 -21.05
CA GLY A 60 15.65 -4.32 -20.86
C GLY A 60 15.88 -3.24 -21.93
N LYS A 61 14.84 -2.91 -22.70
CA LYS A 61 14.83 -1.84 -23.71
C LYS A 61 14.52 -0.51 -23.04
N ILE A 62 15.34 -0.10 -22.08
CA ILE A 62 15.27 1.27 -21.57
C ILE A 62 16.07 2.11 -22.57
N ARG A 63 15.38 3.02 -23.28
CA ARG A 63 15.99 4.00 -24.19
C ARG A 63 16.95 4.93 -23.46
#